data_AF-A0A8T5JB37-F1
#
_entry.id   AF-A0A8T5JB37-F1
#
_cell.length_a   1.000
_cell.length_b   1.000
_cell.length_c   1.000
_cell.angle_alpha   90.00
_cell.angle_beta   90.00
_cell.angle_gamma   90.00
#
_symmetry.space_group_name_H-M   'P 1'
#
loop_
_entity.id
_entity.type
_entity.pdbx_description
1 polymer ?
#
loop_
_entity_poly.entity_id
_entity_poly.type
_entity_poly.pdbx_seq_one_letter_code
_entity_poly.pdbx_strand_id
1 'polypeptide(L)'
;MVMKDKKGQNLTLGTIIIILLGLVVLVILIFGFTTGWNNLFEKLKIFGGTESNVGDIAQVCQLACSAEQTYDYCQKLRTVNYGDKILEKGSCESLEDSSKIGVDDCSIVCDPSKVPDLTTNEESATCESLGGEWTPTLHCAVEDLTFQVLDSKDKEDNPGQACCKQ
;
A
#
# COMPACT_ATOMS: atom_id res chain seq x y z
N MET A 1 -14.27 -0.72 76.38
CA MET A 1 -14.47 -1.21 74.99
C MET A 1 -13.95 -0.13 74.06
N VAL A 2 -12.84 -0.37 73.36
CA VAL A 2 -12.27 0.60 72.42
C VAL A 2 -13.04 0.48 71.10
N MET A 3 -13.88 1.47 70.81
CA MET A 3 -14.53 1.59 69.52
C MET A 3 -13.45 1.98 68.51
N LYS A 4 -13.09 1.03 67.65
CA LYS A 4 -12.09 1.22 66.61
C LYS A 4 -12.80 1.99 65.47
N ASP A 5 -12.68 3.31 65.47
CA ASP A 5 -13.19 4.19 64.41
C ASP A 5 -12.72 3.66 63.04
N LYS A 6 -13.66 3.10 62.27
CA LYS A 6 -13.41 2.70 60.89
C LYS A 6 -13.44 3.98 60.05
N LYS A 7 -12.29 4.60 59.86
CA LYS A 7 -12.10 5.62 58.82
C LYS A 7 -12.38 4.97 57.46
N GLY A 8 -13.60 5.13 56.94
CA GLY A 8 -13.87 4.88 55.54
C GLY A 8 -12.90 5.71 54.72
N GLN A 9 -12.15 5.08 53.83
CA GLN A 9 -11.28 5.79 52.90
C GLN A 9 -12.19 6.63 52.00
N ASN A 10 -12.36 7.90 52.36
CA ASN A 10 -12.89 8.90 51.46
C ASN A 10 -11.82 9.10 50.40
N LEU A 11 -11.85 8.25 49.37
CA LEU A 11 -11.11 8.50 48.15
C LEU A 11 -11.59 9.85 47.64
N THR A 12 -10.67 10.79 47.48
CA THR A 12 -11.01 12.10 46.94
C THR A 12 -11.62 11.88 45.55
N LEU A 13 -12.62 12.69 45.20
CA LEU A 13 -13.31 12.58 43.90
C LEU A 13 -12.31 12.49 42.73
N GLY A 14 -11.18 13.20 42.85
CA GLY A 14 -10.08 13.14 41.89
C GLY A 14 -9.43 11.76 41.72
N THR A 15 -9.25 11.00 42.81
CA THR A 15 -8.70 9.63 42.72
C THR A 15 -9.63 8.70 41.95
N ILE A 16 -10.94 8.83 42.13
CA ILE A 16 -11.93 8.02 41.41
C ILE A 16 -11.88 8.32 39.90
N ILE A 17 -11.76 9.60 39.53
CA ILE A 17 -11.67 10.03 38.13
C ILE A 17 -10.39 9.46 37.47
N ILE A 18 -9.25 9.51 38.16
CA ILE A 18 -7.98 8.99 37.62
C ILE A 18 -8.05 7.47 37.39
N ILE A 19 -8.64 6.72 38.32
CA ILE A 19 -8.79 5.27 38.17
C ILE A 19 -9.68 4.95 36.96
N LEU A 20 -10.79 5.68 36.79
CA LEU A 20 -11.68 5.51 35.64
C LEU A 20 -10.98 5.85 34.32
N LEU A 21 -10.24 6.96 34.26
CA LEU A 21 -9.46 7.33 33.07
C LEU A 21 -8.40 6.29 32.74
N GLY A 22 -7.67 5.80 33.74
CA GLY A 22 -6.67 4.75 33.57
C GLY A 22 -7.26 3.46 33.03
N LEU A 23 -8.45 3.07 33.50
CA LEU A 23 -9.14 1.88 33.01
C LEU A 23 -9.58 2.04 31.54
N VAL A 24 -10.08 3.21 31.15
CA VAL A 24 -10.45 3.51 29.76
C VAL A 24 -9.24 3.43 28.84
N VAL A 25 -8.12 4.06 29.24
CA VAL A 25 -6.87 4.01 28.45
C VAL A 25 -6.35 2.58 28.33
N LEU A 26 -6.41 1.80 29.40
CA LEU A 26 -5.98 0.39 29.39
C LEU A 26 -6.78 -0.43 28.37
N VAL A 27 -8.10 -0.27 28.33
CA VAL A 27 -8.98 -0.99 27.38
C VAL A 27 -8.64 -0.60 25.93
N ILE A 28 -8.43 0.68 25.65
CA ILE A 28 -8.07 1.17 24.32
C ILE A 28 -6.72 0.61 23.87
N LEU A 29 -5.73 0.58 24.78
CA LEU A 29 -4.40 0.03 24.46
C LEU A 29 -4.46 -1.47 24.18
N ILE A 30 -5.18 -2.24 25.00
CA ILE A 30 -5.36 -3.68 24.76
C ILE A 30 -6.03 -3.89 23.41
N PHE A 31 -7.13 -3.18 23.13
CA PHE A 31 -7.86 -3.32 21.87
C PHE A 31 -7.03 -2.91 20.64
N GLY A 32 -6.23 -1.85 20.77
CA GLY A 32 -5.32 -1.37 19.74
C GLY A 32 -4.17 -2.35 19.46
N PHE A 33 -3.57 -2.92 20.50
CA PHE A 33 -2.53 -3.95 20.35
C PHE A 33 -3.08 -5.29 19.85
N THR A 34 -4.31 -5.68 20.20
CA THR A 34 -4.92 -6.95 19.72
C THR A 34 -5.42 -6.87 18.29
N THR A 35 -6.00 -5.74 17.88
CA THR A 35 -6.52 -5.55 16.51
C THR A 35 -5.40 -5.17 15.52
N GLY A 36 -4.25 -4.75 16.06
CA GLY A 36 -3.14 -4.24 15.29
C GLY A 36 -3.37 -2.80 14.87
N TRP A 37 -2.30 -2.00 14.93
CA TRP A 37 -2.35 -0.61 14.52
C TRP A 37 -2.32 -0.42 12.99
N ASN A 38 -2.10 -1.49 12.21
CA ASN A 38 -1.99 -1.42 10.75
C ASN A 38 -3.22 -0.79 10.10
N ASN A 39 -4.44 -1.17 10.50
CA ASN A 39 -5.67 -0.58 9.95
C ASN A 39 -5.85 0.91 10.28
N LEU A 40 -5.32 1.35 11.43
CA LEU A 40 -5.39 2.77 11.85
C LEU A 40 -4.32 3.60 11.13
N PHE A 41 -3.10 3.06 11.05
CA PHE A 41 -1.99 3.70 10.35
C PHE A 41 -2.20 3.73 8.83
N GLU A 42 -2.84 2.71 8.24
CA GLU A 42 -3.24 2.74 6.82
C GLU A 42 -4.25 3.86 6.54
N LYS A 43 -5.23 4.07 7.44
CA LYS A 43 -6.19 5.19 7.33
C LYS A 43 -5.57 6.55 7.63
N LEU A 44 -4.55 6.62 8.49
CA LEU A 44 -3.79 7.85 8.78
C LEU A 44 -2.75 8.19 7.69
N LYS A 45 -2.20 7.18 7.01
CA LYS A 45 -1.31 7.35 5.83
C LYS A 45 -2.01 8.06 4.68
N ILE A 46 -3.34 7.96 4.57
CA ILE A 46 -4.16 8.71 3.60
C ILE A 46 -4.11 10.23 3.86
N PHE A 47 -3.86 10.67 5.10
CA PHE A 47 -3.79 12.10 5.47
C PHE A 47 -2.35 12.64 5.59
N GLY A 48 -1.33 11.79 5.42
CA GLY A 48 0.08 12.13 5.63
C GLY A 48 0.99 11.61 4.51
N GLY A 49 0.57 11.75 3.25
CA GLY A 49 1.27 11.24 2.08
C GLY A 49 2.63 11.91 1.86
N THR A 50 3.68 11.38 2.50
CA THR A 50 5.09 11.59 2.12
C THR A 50 5.97 10.43 2.59
N GLU A 51 5.41 9.26 2.86
CA GLU A 51 6.21 8.08 3.20
C GLU A 51 6.28 7.16 1.99
N SER A 52 7.50 6.95 1.50
CA SER A 52 7.77 5.98 0.45
C SER A 52 7.49 4.57 0.97
N ASN A 53 6.77 3.75 0.19
CA ASN A 53 6.52 2.33 0.55
C ASN A 53 7.51 1.37 -0.15
N VAL A 54 8.57 1.92 -0.74
CA VAL A 54 9.59 1.17 -1.50
C VAL A 54 10.15 0.01 -0.68
N GLY A 55 10.51 0.25 0.59
CA GLY A 55 11.05 -0.78 1.49
C GLY A 55 10.04 -1.88 1.84
N ASP A 56 8.76 -1.52 2.02
CA ASP A 56 7.69 -2.48 2.29
C ASP A 56 7.50 -3.41 1.08
N ILE A 57 7.54 -2.86 -0.13
CA ILE A 57 7.40 -3.63 -1.36
C ILE A 57 8.60 -4.55 -1.57
N ALA A 58 9.83 -4.06 -1.36
CA ALA A 58 11.04 -4.87 -1.43
C ALA A 58 10.99 -6.06 -0.47
N GLN A 59 10.59 -5.84 0.78
CA GLN A 59 10.48 -6.91 1.78
C GLN A 59 9.43 -7.96 1.39
N VAL A 60 8.28 -7.53 0.87
CA VAL A 60 7.22 -8.44 0.42
C VAL A 60 7.68 -9.26 -0.79
N CYS A 61 8.46 -8.68 -1.70
CA CYS A 61 9.03 -9.40 -2.83
C CYS A 61 10.08 -10.42 -2.38
N GLN A 62 10.97 -10.07 -1.45
CA GLN A 62 11.92 -11.00 -0.84
C GLN A 62 11.20 -12.18 -0.16
N LEU A 63 10.10 -11.90 0.54
CA LEU A 63 9.32 -12.92 1.21
C LEU A 63 8.63 -13.85 0.21
N ALA A 64 8.04 -13.31 -0.85
CA ALA A 64 7.43 -14.10 -1.91
C ALA A 64 8.47 -14.98 -2.63
N CYS A 65 9.67 -14.45 -2.85
CA CYS A 65 10.79 -15.21 -3.41
C CYS A 65 11.22 -16.36 -2.51
N SER A 66 11.54 -16.07 -1.24
CA SER A 66 12.03 -17.07 -0.27
C SER A 66 10.98 -18.13 0.10
N ALA A 67 9.70 -17.80 -0.02
CA ALA A 67 8.59 -18.72 0.21
C ALA A 67 8.14 -19.46 -1.06
N GLU A 68 8.86 -19.34 -2.17
CA GLU A 68 8.57 -19.94 -3.48
C GLU A 68 7.12 -19.66 -3.96
N GLN A 69 6.58 -18.48 -3.61
CA GLN A 69 5.21 -18.08 -3.94
C GLN A 69 5.16 -17.50 -5.35
N THR A 70 5.20 -18.36 -6.37
CA THR A 70 5.23 -17.96 -7.79
C THR A 70 4.12 -16.98 -8.17
N TYR A 71 2.89 -17.17 -7.66
CA TYR A 71 1.78 -16.23 -7.92
C TYR A 71 2.04 -14.85 -7.30
N ASP A 72 2.41 -14.81 -6.02
CA ASP A 72 2.68 -13.54 -5.34
C ASP A 72 3.91 -12.84 -5.92
N TYR A 73 4.87 -13.58 -6.48
CA TYR A 73 6.06 -13.03 -7.10
C TYR A 73 5.79 -12.47 -8.50
N CYS A 74 5.27 -13.32 -9.39
CA CYS A 74 5.19 -13.04 -10.82
C CYS A 74 3.90 -12.32 -11.22
N GLN A 75 2.80 -12.53 -10.49
CA GLN A 75 1.45 -12.19 -10.95
C GLN A 75 0.79 -11.07 -10.15
N LYS A 76 1.08 -11.02 -8.85
CA LYS A 76 0.46 -10.05 -7.95
C LYS A 76 1.03 -8.66 -8.16
N LEU A 77 0.18 -7.78 -8.70
CA LEU A 77 0.52 -6.39 -8.93
C LEU A 77 0.57 -5.61 -7.61
N ARG A 78 1.61 -4.80 -7.47
CA ARG A 78 1.86 -3.93 -6.32
C ARG A 78 2.06 -2.50 -6.80
N THR A 79 1.67 -1.54 -5.97
CA THR A 79 1.89 -0.12 -6.26
C THR A 79 3.02 0.39 -5.36
N VAL A 80 4.10 0.84 -5.99
CA VAL A 80 5.25 1.48 -5.36
C VAL A 80 5.03 2.98 -5.38
N ASN A 81 5.29 3.62 -4.25
CA ASN A 81 5.21 5.04 -3.98
C ASN A 81 6.58 5.48 -3.49
N TYR A 82 7.22 6.34 -4.26
CA TYR A 82 8.56 6.86 -3.95
C TYR A 82 8.54 8.10 -3.03
N GLY A 83 7.38 8.47 -2.47
CA GLY A 83 7.21 9.63 -1.59
C GLY A 83 6.89 10.92 -2.36
N ASP A 84 7.56 11.16 -3.48
CA ASP A 84 7.41 12.38 -4.30
C ASP A 84 6.30 12.29 -5.37
N LYS A 85 5.18 11.63 -5.04
CA LYS A 85 4.02 11.36 -5.92
C LYS A 85 4.27 10.43 -7.12
N ILE A 86 5.47 9.89 -7.28
CA ILE A 86 5.75 8.90 -8.33
C ILE A 86 5.16 7.56 -7.87
N LEU A 87 4.15 7.09 -8.61
CA LEU A 87 3.53 5.78 -8.44
C LEU A 87 3.94 4.85 -9.59
N GLU A 88 4.50 3.70 -9.26
CA GLU A 88 4.85 2.65 -10.22
C GLU A 88 4.05 1.39 -9.88
N LYS A 89 3.49 0.72 -10.89
CA LYS A 89 2.76 -0.54 -10.69
C LYS A 89 3.49 -1.67 -11.39
N GLY A 90 3.72 -2.76 -10.68
CA GLY A 90 4.41 -3.94 -11.22
C GLY A 90 4.26 -5.17 -10.33
N SER A 91 4.55 -6.34 -10.89
CA SER A 91 4.86 -7.57 -10.15
C SER A 91 6.27 -7.48 -9.56
N CYS A 92 6.64 -8.38 -8.64
CA CYS A 92 8.00 -8.36 -8.09
C CYS A 92 9.06 -8.57 -9.17
N GLU A 93 8.81 -9.46 -10.13
CA GLU A 93 9.65 -9.66 -11.32
C GLU A 93 9.87 -8.35 -12.09
N SER A 94 8.79 -7.63 -12.43
CA SER A 94 8.93 -6.35 -13.16
C SER A 94 9.61 -5.23 -12.36
N LEU A 95 9.72 -5.40 -11.04
CA LEU A 95 10.31 -4.42 -10.12
C LEU A 95 11.76 -4.77 -9.72
N GLU A 96 12.26 -5.97 -10.06
CA GLU A 96 13.67 -6.36 -9.92
C GLU A 96 14.59 -5.45 -10.75
N ASP A 97 14.20 -5.17 -11.98
CA ASP A 97 14.95 -4.31 -12.91
C ASP A 97 14.89 -2.83 -12.53
N SER A 98 13.87 -2.43 -11.75
CA SER A 98 13.72 -1.07 -11.24
C SER A 98 14.75 -0.84 -10.13
N SER A 99 15.95 -0.39 -10.52
CA SER A 99 17.15 -0.13 -9.68
C SER A 99 16.93 0.84 -8.49
N LYS A 100 15.69 1.29 -8.27
CA LYS A 100 15.25 2.20 -7.22
C LYS A 100 14.61 1.49 -6.03
N ILE A 101 14.25 0.20 -6.14
CA ILE A 101 13.45 -0.51 -5.14
C ILE A 101 14.30 -1.48 -4.30
N GLY A 102 15.44 -1.94 -4.81
CA GLY A 102 16.35 -2.81 -4.07
C GLY A 102 15.76 -4.20 -3.82
N VAL A 103 15.01 -4.73 -4.78
CA VAL A 103 14.58 -6.13 -4.81
C VAL A 103 15.78 -6.96 -5.26
N ASP A 104 16.15 -7.99 -4.50
CA ASP A 104 17.23 -8.92 -4.89
C ASP A 104 16.76 -9.87 -5.99
N ASP A 105 17.70 -10.31 -6.85
CA ASP A 105 17.48 -11.29 -7.91
C ASP A 105 16.90 -12.60 -7.36
N CYS A 106 15.75 -13.01 -7.88
CA CYS A 106 15.04 -14.21 -7.44
C CYS A 106 15.13 -15.35 -8.46
N SER A 107 15.40 -16.57 -7.98
CA SER A 107 15.47 -17.77 -8.85
C SER A 107 14.11 -18.33 -9.30
N ILE A 108 13.00 -17.66 -8.98
CA ILE A 108 11.67 -18.09 -9.41
C ILE A 108 11.53 -17.80 -10.91
N VAL A 109 11.30 -18.85 -11.70
CA VAL A 109 10.98 -18.70 -13.12
C VAL A 109 9.52 -18.31 -13.25
N CYS A 110 9.27 -17.09 -13.67
CA CYS A 110 7.94 -16.62 -14.01
C CYS A 110 7.55 -17.10 -15.41
N ASP A 111 6.40 -17.76 -15.51
CA ASP A 111 5.82 -18.13 -16.80
C ASP A 111 4.94 -16.97 -17.31
N PRO A 112 5.35 -16.26 -18.38
CA PRO A 112 4.59 -15.13 -18.92
C PRO A 112 3.19 -15.55 -19.42
N SER A 113 2.94 -16.86 -19.61
CA SER A 113 1.66 -17.42 -20.04
C SER A 113 0.63 -17.57 -18.90
N LYS A 114 1.07 -17.40 -17.64
CA LYS A 114 0.26 -17.63 -16.44
C LYS A 114 -0.01 -16.36 -15.66
N VAL A 115 0.67 -15.26 -15.99
CA VAL A 115 0.37 -13.92 -15.47
C VAL A 115 -1.12 -13.66 -15.70
N PRO A 116 -1.88 -13.08 -14.75
CA PRO A 116 -3.17 -12.51 -15.06
C PRO A 116 -2.89 -11.46 -16.11
N ASP A 117 -3.11 -11.90 -17.34
CA ASP A 117 -3.02 -11.10 -18.51
C ASP A 117 -4.04 -10.00 -18.30
N LEU A 118 -3.52 -8.82 -18.00
CA LEU A 118 -4.26 -7.58 -17.98
C LEU A 118 -5.01 -7.38 -19.32
N THR A 119 -4.74 -8.17 -20.38
CA THR A 119 -5.46 -8.17 -21.66
C THR A 119 -6.57 -9.23 -21.82
N THR A 120 -6.88 -10.09 -20.84
CA THR A 120 -7.91 -11.16 -21.04
C THR A 120 -9.34 -10.78 -20.67
N ASN A 121 -9.70 -9.54 -20.92
CA ASN A 121 -10.96 -9.18 -21.55
C ASN A 121 -10.83 -7.73 -22.01
N GLU A 122 -11.13 -7.49 -23.28
CA GLU A 122 -11.19 -6.21 -23.97
C GLU A 122 -10.08 -6.02 -25.00
N GLU A 123 -10.55 -5.72 -26.21
CA GLU A 123 -9.81 -5.24 -27.37
C GLU A 123 -8.63 -4.37 -26.93
N SER A 124 -7.42 -4.69 -27.40
CA SER A 124 -6.23 -3.86 -27.17
C SER A 124 -6.58 -2.40 -27.51
N ALA A 125 -6.68 -1.55 -26.49
CA ALA A 125 -7.13 -0.18 -26.65
C ALA A 125 -5.92 0.73 -26.83
N THR A 126 -5.94 1.56 -27.88
CA THR A 126 -4.97 2.66 -28.03
C THR A 126 -5.39 3.84 -27.18
N CYS A 127 -4.46 4.72 -26.82
CA CYS A 127 -4.79 5.91 -26.03
C CYS A 127 -5.91 6.77 -26.68
N GLU A 128 -5.87 6.86 -28.01
CA GLU A 128 -6.90 7.56 -28.80
C GLU A 128 -8.27 6.88 -28.72
N SER A 129 -8.32 5.53 -28.73
CA SER A 129 -9.58 4.78 -28.62
C SER A 129 -10.25 4.95 -27.24
N LEU A 130 -9.47 5.34 -26.23
CA LEU A 130 -9.94 5.65 -24.89
C LEU A 130 -10.35 7.12 -24.71
N GLY A 131 -10.23 7.93 -25.78
CA GLY A 131 -10.47 9.37 -25.73
C GLY A 131 -9.42 10.11 -24.88
N GLY A 132 -8.22 9.55 -24.74
CA GLY A 132 -7.10 10.14 -24.02
C GLY A 132 -6.06 10.75 -24.98
N GLU A 133 -5.17 11.56 -24.41
CA GLU A 133 -4.01 12.11 -25.10
C GLU A 133 -2.72 11.71 -24.38
N TRP A 134 -1.70 11.37 -25.16
CA TRP A 134 -0.37 11.07 -24.63
C TRP A 134 0.28 12.34 -24.13
N THR A 135 0.52 12.41 -22.82
CA THR A 135 1.17 13.57 -22.21
C THR A 135 2.28 13.13 -21.26
N PRO A 136 3.29 13.99 -21.02
CA PRO A 136 4.35 13.66 -20.06
C PRO A 136 3.72 13.42 -18.69
N THR A 137 4.10 12.34 -18.01
CA THR A 137 3.48 11.85 -16.76
C THR A 137 3.33 12.92 -15.66
N LEU A 138 4.19 13.95 -15.68
CA LEU A 138 4.14 15.09 -14.76
C LEU A 138 2.91 16.01 -14.94
N HIS A 139 2.25 15.94 -16.10
CA HIS A 139 1.14 16.82 -16.49
C HIS A 139 -0.24 16.16 -16.37
N CYS A 140 -0.33 14.89 -15.98
CA CYS A 140 -1.59 14.21 -15.76
C CYS A 140 -2.01 14.26 -14.30
N ALA A 141 -3.23 14.74 -14.04
CA ALA A 141 -3.84 14.54 -12.74
C ALA A 141 -4.15 13.05 -12.55
N VAL A 142 -4.00 12.55 -11.33
CA VAL A 142 -4.18 11.13 -10.99
C VAL A 142 -5.61 10.65 -11.29
N GLU A 143 -6.57 11.58 -11.26
CA GLU A 143 -7.99 11.36 -11.58
C GLU A 143 -8.26 11.20 -13.10
N ASP A 144 -7.35 11.67 -13.94
CA ASP A 144 -7.46 11.64 -15.40
C ASP A 144 -6.71 10.45 -16.02
N LEU A 145 -6.04 9.61 -15.21
CA LEU A 145 -5.34 8.44 -15.71
C LEU A 145 -6.33 7.40 -16.22
N THR A 146 -6.14 6.97 -17.46
CA THR A 146 -6.84 5.79 -17.98
C THR A 146 -6.18 4.55 -17.41
N PHE A 147 -6.89 3.82 -16.53
CA PHE A 147 -6.37 2.61 -15.86
C PHE A 147 -6.56 1.34 -16.71
N GLN A 148 -6.74 1.48 -18.03
CA GLN A 148 -6.89 0.37 -18.96
C GLN A 148 -5.53 -0.07 -19.53
N VAL A 149 -5.52 -1.28 -20.09
CA VAL A 149 -4.32 -1.96 -20.54
C VAL A 149 -4.11 -1.57 -21.99
N LEU A 150 -3.16 -0.65 -22.20
CA LEU A 150 -2.85 -0.11 -23.51
C LEU A 150 -2.10 -1.14 -24.36
N ASP A 151 -2.30 -1.07 -25.68
CA ASP A 151 -1.53 -1.88 -26.62
C ASP A 151 -0.03 -1.69 -26.40
N SER A 152 0.72 -2.80 -26.37
CA SER A 152 2.16 -2.77 -26.08
C SER A 152 2.94 -1.96 -27.11
N LYS A 153 2.50 -1.91 -28.39
CA LYS A 153 3.15 -1.09 -29.42
C LYS A 153 2.80 0.39 -29.25
N ASP A 154 1.55 0.71 -28.93
CA ASP A 154 1.11 2.10 -28.70
C ASP A 154 1.88 2.73 -27.52
N LYS A 155 2.22 1.92 -26.50
CA LYS A 155 3.09 2.33 -25.40
C LYS A 155 4.56 2.43 -25.79
N GLU A 156 5.06 1.51 -26.61
CA GLU A 156 6.45 1.51 -27.09
C GLU A 156 6.75 2.73 -27.98
N ASP A 157 5.77 3.16 -28.78
CA ASP A 157 5.83 4.36 -29.62
C ASP A 157 5.77 5.68 -28.80
N ASN A 158 5.34 5.63 -27.53
CA ASN A 158 5.19 6.78 -26.64
C ASN A 158 5.97 6.62 -25.31
N PRO A 159 7.31 6.54 -25.37
CA PRO A 159 8.13 6.29 -24.19
C PRO A 159 8.12 7.48 -23.22
N GLY A 160 7.94 7.19 -21.92
CA GLY A 160 7.97 8.21 -20.87
C GLY A 160 6.72 9.09 -20.77
N GLN A 161 5.67 8.78 -21.53
CA GLN A 161 4.38 9.47 -21.49
C GLN A 161 3.30 8.58 -20.86
N ALA A 162 2.27 9.19 -20.29
CA ALA A 162 1.09 8.52 -19.78
C ALA A 162 -0.12 8.87 -20.67
N CYS A 163 -1.02 7.91 -20.87
CA CYS A 163 -2.28 8.16 -21.56
C CYS A 163 -3.29 8.77 -20.59
N CYS A 164 -3.68 10.01 -20.84
CA CYS A 164 -4.48 10.79 -19.91
C CYS A 164 -5.76 11.26 -20.56
N LYS A 165 -6.87 11.04 -19.87
CA LYS A 165 -8.21 11.42 -20.30
C LYS A 165 -8.34 12.94 -20.18
N GLN A 166 -8.83 13.60 -21.23
CA GLN A 166 -9.19 15.02 -21.18
C GLN A 166 -10.66 15.23 -20.79
#